data_AF-A0A1I3IN31-F1
#
_entry.id   AF-A0A1I3IN31-F1
#
_cell.length_a   1.000
_cell.length_b   1.000
_cell.length_c   1.000
_cell.angle_alpha   90.00
_cell.angle_beta   90.00
_cell.angle_gamma   90.00
#
_symmetry.space_group_name_H-M   'P 1'
#
loop_
_entity.id
_entity.type
_entity.pdbx_description
1 polymer ?
#
loop_
_entity_poly.entity_id
_entity_poly.type
_entity_poly.pdbx_seq_one_letter_code
_entity_poly.pdbx_strand_id
1 'polypeptide(L)'
;MTIIELPFRATAAQACHWLAQQTGTPWTLARMIESGLIPYVWLDYDADYPELFGDANGGYAAPIFFEGDTRRLAAGSEDVLITITKDVYKIVAQLKPPGFRRSLDELRFLKKDLERLVSKLKRDAEREAEGEPVTIEVAKESQNGISKDQVLIAFASLVKIDLDQALSGGGGIFGDDGARVKGNAKKAKNKAVWNPVTLALGLNDVYRVPISHLKRAFNTHDFLYAWTTEWNHSLDLLGK
;
A
#
# COMPACT_ATOMS: atom_id res chain seq x y z
N MET A 1 17.76 -10.33 31.22
CA MET A 1 16.88 -10.45 30.03
C MET A 1 17.77 -10.36 28.80
N THR A 2 17.89 -11.43 28.04
CA THR A 2 18.68 -11.45 26.80
C THR A 2 17.90 -10.68 25.73
N ILE A 3 18.42 -9.53 25.33
CA ILE A 3 17.95 -8.80 24.15
C ILE A 3 18.21 -9.74 22.95
N ILE A 4 17.16 -10.23 22.30
CA ILE A 4 17.32 -11.00 21.08
C ILE A 4 17.60 -10.00 19.96
N GLU A 5 18.80 -10.10 19.38
CA GLU A 5 19.10 -9.38 18.16
C GLU A 5 18.22 -9.93 17.03
N LEU A 6 17.33 -9.09 16.49
CA LEU A 6 16.43 -9.48 15.42
C LEU A 6 17.24 -9.65 14.12
N PRO A 7 17.30 -10.86 13.53
CA PRO A 7 18.00 -11.09 12.28
C PRO A 7 17.30 -10.38 11.13
N PHE A 8 18.03 -10.14 10.03
CA PHE A 8 17.49 -9.47 8.84
C PHE A 8 16.24 -10.16 8.27
N ARG A 9 16.25 -11.51 8.29
CA ARG A 9 15.11 -12.38 7.94
C ARG A 9 14.79 -13.26 9.15
N ALA A 10 13.81 -12.86 9.95
CA ALA A 10 13.42 -13.57 11.16
C ALA A 10 12.41 -14.66 10.86
N THR A 11 12.53 -15.81 11.55
CA THR A 11 11.47 -16.83 11.53
C THR A 11 10.20 -16.30 12.24
N ALA A 12 9.06 -16.95 12.03
CA ALA A 12 7.83 -16.60 12.75
C ALA A 12 8.02 -16.61 14.27
N ALA A 13 8.70 -17.62 14.82
CA ALA A 13 8.99 -17.71 16.26
C ALA A 13 9.87 -16.56 16.76
N GLN A 14 10.93 -16.22 16.02
CA GLN A 14 11.82 -15.10 16.36
C GLN A 14 11.09 -13.76 16.29
N ALA A 15 10.28 -13.54 15.25
CA ALA A 15 9.48 -12.34 15.07
C ALA A 15 8.45 -12.18 16.20
N CYS A 16 7.69 -13.23 16.52
CA CYS A 16 6.73 -13.23 17.64
C CYS A 16 7.42 -12.90 18.96
N HIS A 17 8.55 -13.58 19.25
CA HIS A 17 9.26 -13.36 20.51
C HIS A 17 9.79 -11.91 20.60
N TRP A 18 10.37 -11.40 19.52
CA TRP A 18 10.88 -10.03 19.48
C TRP A 18 9.74 -8.99 19.61
N LEU A 19 8.64 -9.16 18.89
CA LEU A 19 7.46 -8.28 19.01
C LEU A 19 6.88 -8.31 20.44
N ALA A 20 6.88 -9.48 21.08
CA ALA A 20 6.44 -9.59 22.48
C ALA A 20 7.35 -8.81 23.43
N GLN A 21 8.67 -8.84 23.22
CA GLN A 21 9.60 -8.00 23.98
C GLN A 21 9.39 -6.50 23.74
N GLN A 22 9.07 -6.09 22.51
CA GLN A 22 8.91 -4.67 22.15
C GLN A 22 7.58 -4.07 22.61
N THR A 23 6.52 -4.86 22.67
CA THR A 23 5.15 -4.40 22.96
C THR A 23 4.66 -4.79 24.36
N GLY A 24 5.35 -5.71 25.04
CA GLY A 24 4.93 -6.23 26.34
C GLY A 24 3.71 -7.15 26.28
N THR A 25 3.23 -7.55 25.10
CA THR A 25 2.08 -8.44 24.91
C THR A 25 2.45 -9.67 24.09
N PRO A 26 1.79 -10.82 24.25
CA PRO A 26 2.08 -12.00 23.44
C PRO A 26 1.71 -11.78 21.96
N TRP A 27 2.55 -12.29 21.06
CA TRP A 27 2.34 -12.26 19.61
C TRP A 27 2.23 -13.67 19.04
N THR A 28 1.34 -13.80 18.06
CA THR A 28 1.12 -15.03 17.28
C THR A 28 1.29 -14.72 15.80
N LEU A 29 1.48 -15.77 14.98
CA LEU A 29 1.52 -15.63 13.52
C LEU A 29 0.26 -14.92 13.00
N ALA A 30 -0.92 -15.35 13.45
CA ALA A 30 -2.19 -14.72 13.09
C ALA A 30 -2.20 -13.21 13.34
N ARG A 31 -1.81 -12.79 14.54
CA ARG A 31 -1.76 -11.37 14.92
C ARG A 31 -0.78 -10.57 14.06
N MET A 32 0.36 -11.17 13.68
CA MET A 32 1.33 -10.54 12.77
C MET A 32 0.71 -10.29 11.39
N ILE A 33 0.03 -11.29 10.82
CA ILE A 33 -0.63 -11.19 9.52
C ILE A 33 -1.77 -10.17 9.56
N GLU A 34 -2.62 -10.21 10.59
CA GLU A 34 -3.73 -9.27 10.81
C GLU A 34 -3.25 -7.82 10.99
N SER A 35 -2.04 -7.63 11.52
CA SER A 35 -1.39 -6.32 11.63
C SER A 35 -0.84 -5.79 10.29
N GLY A 36 -1.00 -6.54 9.20
CA GLY A 36 -0.59 -6.18 7.85
C GLY A 36 0.84 -6.55 7.48
N LEU A 37 1.51 -7.43 8.25
CA LEU A 37 2.83 -7.94 7.86
C LEU A 37 2.69 -8.94 6.71
N ILE A 38 3.52 -8.75 5.68
CA ILE A 38 3.63 -9.66 4.54
C ILE A 38 4.82 -10.59 4.79
N PRO A 39 4.60 -11.89 5.04
CA PRO A 39 5.69 -12.84 5.15
C PRO A 39 6.26 -13.20 3.78
N TYR A 40 7.48 -13.72 3.80
CA TYR A 40 8.21 -14.17 2.62
C TYR A 40 8.63 -15.62 2.77
N VAL A 41 8.72 -16.33 1.66
CA VAL A 41 9.43 -17.62 1.59
C VAL A 41 10.47 -17.55 0.49
N TRP A 42 11.63 -18.16 0.72
CA TRP A 42 12.62 -18.31 -0.33
C TRP A 42 12.16 -19.36 -1.33
N LEU A 43 12.04 -18.97 -2.59
CA LEU A 43 11.80 -19.91 -3.68
C LEU A 43 13.11 -20.08 -4.43
N ASP A 44 13.62 -21.31 -4.45
CA ASP A 44 14.72 -21.70 -5.34
C ASP A 44 14.23 -21.75 -6.79
N TYR A 45 15.16 -21.58 -7.72
CA TYR A 45 14.85 -21.62 -9.15
C TYR A 45 14.11 -22.90 -9.53
N ASP A 46 13.00 -22.73 -10.25
CA ASP A 46 12.17 -23.81 -10.75
C ASP A 46 12.00 -23.68 -12.27
N ALA A 47 12.43 -24.71 -13.00
CA ALA A 47 12.38 -24.72 -14.46
C ALA A 47 10.95 -24.78 -15.02
N ASP A 48 9.96 -25.14 -14.20
CA ASP A 48 8.54 -25.13 -14.59
C ASP A 48 7.90 -23.74 -14.49
N TYR A 49 8.60 -22.78 -13.87
CA TYR A 49 8.18 -21.39 -13.67
C TYR A 49 9.32 -20.37 -13.94
N PRO A 50 10.00 -20.43 -15.09
CA PRO A 50 11.16 -19.58 -15.38
C PRO A 50 10.81 -18.08 -15.30
N GLU A 51 9.58 -17.70 -15.64
CA GLU A 51 9.07 -16.34 -15.56
C GLU A 51 9.08 -15.75 -14.14
N LEU A 52 8.97 -16.57 -13.09
CA LEU A 52 9.03 -16.08 -11.70
C LEU A 52 10.41 -15.59 -11.30
N PHE A 53 11.44 -16.17 -11.92
CA PHE A 53 12.84 -15.96 -11.56
C PHE A 53 13.52 -14.95 -12.47
N GLY A 54 13.01 -14.71 -13.68
CA GLY A 54 13.65 -13.82 -14.64
C GLY A 54 15.10 -14.24 -14.89
N ASP A 55 16.04 -13.32 -14.74
CA ASP A 55 17.48 -13.60 -14.85
C ASP A 55 18.11 -14.14 -13.54
N ALA A 56 17.32 -14.39 -12.49
CA ALA A 56 17.83 -14.83 -11.18
C ALA A 56 18.10 -16.33 -11.15
N ASN A 57 19.37 -16.71 -11.23
CA ASN A 57 19.81 -18.11 -11.23
C ASN A 57 19.72 -18.82 -9.85
N GLY A 58 19.50 -18.09 -8.75
CA GLY A 58 19.61 -18.62 -7.39
C GLY A 58 18.32 -18.66 -6.58
N GLY A 59 17.20 -18.20 -7.14
CA GLY A 59 15.95 -18.02 -6.38
C GLY A 59 15.75 -16.61 -5.83
N TYR A 60 14.62 -16.39 -5.16
CA TYR A 60 14.25 -15.09 -4.61
C TYR A 60 13.31 -15.22 -3.40
N ALA A 61 13.17 -14.12 -2.64
CA ALA A 61 12.21 -14.04 -1.55
C ALA A 61 10.81 -13.67 -2.08
N ALA A 62 9.95 -14.67 -2.19
CA ALA A 62 8.58 -14.55 -2.68
C ALA A 62 7.63 -14.07 -1.58
N PRO A 63 6.91 -12.95 -1.78
CA PRO A 63 5.95 -12.45 -0.80
C PRO A 63 4.64 -13.24 -0.83
N ILE A 64 4.12 -13.57 0.35
CA ILE A 64 2.78 -14.14 0.51
C ILE A 64 1.83 -12.99 0.85
N PHE A 65 1.33 -12.33 -0.17
CA PHE A 65 0.51 -11.12 -0.03
C PHE A 65 -0.97 -11.35 -0.36
N PHE A 66 -1.28 -12.44 -1.07
CA PHE A 66 -2.64 -12.71 -1.50
C PHE A 66 -3.53 -13.06 -0.31
N GLU A 67 -4.70 -12.40 -0.22
CA GLU A 67 -5.58 -12.49 0.94
C GLU A 67 -6.05 -13.92 1.24
N GLY A 68 -6.29 -14.73 0.21
CA GLY A 68 -6.67 -16.13 0.39
C GLY A 68 -5.58 -16.95 1.10
N ASP A 69 -4.32 -16.73 0.73
CA ASP A 69 -3.17 -17.43 1.28
C ASP A 69 -2.84 -16.93 2.70
N THR A 70 -2.88 -15.61 2.92
CA THR A 70 -2.62 -15.01 4.23
C THR A 70 -3.72 -15.31 5.25
N ARG A 71 -5.00 -15.35 4.82
CA ARG A 71 -6.12 -15.76 5.68
C ARG A 71 -5.98 -17.20 6.17
N ARG A 72 -5.49 -18.10 5.31
CA ARG A 72 -5.21 -19.49 5.69
C ARG A 72 -4.11 -19.56 6.75
N LEU A 73 -3.03 -18.80 6.58
CA LEU A 73 -1.97 -18.69 7.60
C LEU A 73 -2.49 -18.11 8.92
N ALA A 74 -3.32 -17.07 8.86
CA ALA A 74 -3.93 -16.48 10.05
C ALA A 74 -4.90 -17.44 10.76
N ALA A 75 -5.59 -18.30 10.02
CA ALA A 75 -6.45 -19.36 10.57
C ALA A 75 -5.67 -20.51 11.25
N GLY A 76 -4.33 -20.44 11.31
CA GLY A 76 -3.50 -21.44 11.99
C GLY A 76 -3.20 -22.68 11.15
N SER A 77 -3.09 -22.51 9.83
CA SER A 77 -2.77 -23.64 8.96
C SER A 77 -1.39 -24.26 9.23
N GLU A 78 -1.27 -25.57 8.99
CA GLU A 78 -0.07 -26.37 9.28
C GLU A 78 1.10 -26.10 8.30
N ASP A 79 0.81 -25.59 7.11
CA ASP A 79 1.80 -25.30 6.06
C ASP A 79 1.51 -23.96 5.38
N VAL A 80 2.51 -23.48 4.66
CA VAL A 80 2.39 -22.31 3.79
C VAL A 80 1.90 -22.75 2.43
N LEU A 81 0.80 -22.19 1.98
CA LEU A 81 0.31 -22.34 0.60
C LEU A 81 0.48 -21.01 -0.12
N ILE A 82 1.11 -21.06 -1.29
CA ILE A 82 1.29 -19.91 -2.18
C ILE A 82 0.55 -20.24 -3.47
N THR A 83 -0.54 -19.52 -3.75
CA THR A 83 -1.31 -19.64 -4.98
C THR A 83 -1.05 -18.46 -5.90
N ILE A 84 -0.80 -17.28 -5.33
CA ILE A 84 -0.44 -16.06 -6.04
C ILE A 84 0.73 -15.39 -5.33
N THR A 85 1.79 -15.09 -6.07
CA THR A 85 2.98 -14.40 -5.57
C THR A 85 3.37 -13.26 -6.51
N LYS A 86 4.41 -12.52 -6.16
CA LYS A 86 5.10 -11.63 -7.08
C LYS A 86 6.40 -12.28 -7.53
N ASP A 87 6.76 -12.11 -8.80
CA ASP A 87 8.05 -12.53 -9.34
C ASP A 87 9.21 -11.67 -8.81
N VAL A 88 10.42 -11.94 -9.30
CA VAL A 88 11.63 -11.16 -8.96
C VAL A 88 11.49 -9.66 -9.28
N TYR A 89 10.74 -9.30 -10.32
CA TYR A 89 10.50 -7.93 -10.77
C TYR A 89 9.26 -7.29 -10.11
N LYS A 90 8.65 -7.97 -9.14
CA LYS A 90 7.46 -7.53 -8.38
C LYS A 90 6.16 -7.54 -9.19
N ILE A 91 6.12 -8.23 -10.32
CA ILE A 91 4.93 -8.45 -11.13
C ILE A 91 4.14 -9.62 -10.52
N VAL A 92 2.82 -9.46 -10.42
CA VAL A 92 1.94 -10.50 -9.88
C VAL A 92 1.89 -11.68 -10.83
N ALA A 93 2.12 -12.87 -10.28
CA ALA A 93 2.08 -14.14 -10.99
C ALA A 93 1.21 -15.15 -10.23
N GLN A 94 0.31 -15.80 -10.97
CA GLN A 94 -0.53 -16.87 -10.45
C GLN A 94 0.16 -18.22 -10.71
N LEU A 95 0.29 -19.04 -9.67
CA LEU A 95 0.89 -20.37 -9.75
C LEU A 95 -0.13 -21.38 -10.27
N LYS A 96 0.33 -22.41 -10.97
CA LYS A 96 -0.56 -23.49 -11.43
C LYS A 96 -1.07 -24.26 -10.20
N PRO A 97 -2.35 -24.68 -10.16
CA PRO A 97 -2.86 -25.48 -9.06
C PRO A 97 -2.01 -26.74 -8.82
N PRO A 98 -1.75 -27.13 -7.55
CA PRO A 98 -2.29 -26.56 -6.32
C PRO A 98 -1.56 -25.34 -5.77
N GLY A 99 -0.56 -24.80 -6.47
CA GLY A 99 0.37 -23.78 -5.97
C GLY A 99 1.59 -24.40 -5.26
N PHE A 100 2.43 -23.55 -4.67
CA PHE A 100 3.59 -24.02 -3.91
C PHE A 100 3.25 -24.23 -2.44
N ARG A 101 3.72 -25.35 -1.89
CA ARG A 101 3.67 -25.64 -0.46
C ARG A 101 5.04 -25.55 0.18
N ARG A 102 5.12 -24.92 1.34
CA ARG A 102 6.35 -24.71 2.10
C ARG A 102 6.09 -24.92 3.59
N SER A 103 7.13 -25.28 4.34
CA SER A 103 7.00 -25.42 5.80
C SER A 103 6.79 -24.04 6.44
N LEU A 104 6.06 -23.99 7.56
CA LEU A 104 5.97 -22.77 8.38
C LEU A 104 7.35 -22.30 8.86
N ASP A 105 8.28 -23.22 9.05
CA ASP A 105 9.67 -22.92 9.45
C ASP A 105 10.47 -22.21 8.36
N GLU A 106 9.94 -22.12 7.13
CA GLU A 106 10.53 -21.38 6.02
C GLU A 106 9.99 -19.94 5.92
N LEU A 107 8.93 -19.59 6.66
CA LEU A 107 8.41 -18.23 6.72
C LEU A 107 9.45 -17.28 7.28
N ARG A 108 9.71 -16.20 6.56
CA ARG A 108 10.61 -15.13 6.98
C ARG A 108 9.86 -13.80 7.02
N PHE A 109 10.17 -13.02 8.05
CA PHE A 109 9.73 -11.64 8.20
C PHE A 109 10.95 -10.73 8.10
N LEU A 110 10.84 -9.64 7.35
CA LEU A 110 11.93 -8.68 7.23
C LEU A 110 12.01 -7.83 8.50
N LYS A 111 13.24 -7.68 9.03
CA LYS A 111 13.53 -6.85 10.21
C LYS A 111 12.91 -5.46 10.11
N LYS A 112 13.07 -4.81 8.95
CA LYS A 112 12.55 -3.46 8.67
C LYS A 112 11.02 -3.37 8.83
N ASP A 113 10.29 -4.40 8.42
CA ASP A 113 8.82 -4.38 8.49
C ASP A 113 8.35 -4.59 9.92
N LEU A 114 9.04 -5.44 10.69
CA LEU A 114 8.81 -5.62 12.13
C LEU A 114 9.10 -4.33 12.92
N GLU A 115 10.21 -3.65 12.64
CA GLU A 115 10.57 -2.37 13.25
C GLU A 115 9.56 -1.26 12.91
N ARG A 116 9.10 -1.23 11.66
CA ARG A 116 8.04 -0.32 11.22
C ARG A 116 6.73 -0.58 11.95
N LEU A 117 6.33 -1.84 12.11
CA LEU A 117 5.14 -2.21 12.87
C LEU A 117 5.23 -1.75 14.33
N VAL A 118 6.34 -2.00 15.01
CA VAL A 118 6.53 -1.55 16.40
C VAL A 118 6.45 -0.03 16.51
N SER A 119 7.07 0.69 15.57
CA SER A 119 7.02 2.14 15.53
C SER A 119 5.59 2.67 15.31
N LYS A 120 4.80 2.00 14.46
CA LYS A 120 3.38 2.31 14.28
C LYS A 120 2.59 2.08 15.57
N LEU A 121 2.75 0.92 16.20
CA LEU A 121 2.04 0.58 17.44
C LEU A 121 2.37 1.51 18.61
N LYS A 122 3.63 1.95 18.73
CA LYS A 122 4.02 2.92 19.76
C LYS A 122 3.36 4.28 19.54
N ARG A 123 3.33 4.76 18.29
CA ARG A 123 2.62 6.00 17.94
C ARG A 123 1.12 5.89 18.18
N ASP A 124 0.51 4.76 17.83
CA ASP A 124 -0.91 4.54 18.05
C ASP A 124 -1.23 4.48 19.56
N ALA A 125 -0.39 3.84 20.37
CA ALA A 125 -0.52 3.81 21.83
C ALA A 125 -0.30 5.18 22.48
N GLU A 126 0.64 5.98 21.98
CA GLU A 126 0.86 7.38 22.44
C GLU A 126 -0.38 8.25 22.16
N ARG A 127 -0.98 8.12 20.97
CA ARG A 127 -2.23 8.82 20.61
C ARG A 127 -3.41 8.41 21.48
N GLU A 128 -3.55 7.11 21.76
CA GLU A 128 -4.57 6.60 22.67
C GLU A 128 -4.38 7.10 24.11
N ALA A 129 -3.13 7.20 24.58
CA ALA A 129 -2.79 7.68 25.94
C ALA A 129 -3.02 9.19 26.10
N GLU A 130 -2.83 9.97 25.04
CA GLU A 130 -3.12 11.41 25.02
C GLU A 130 -4.62 11.73 24.94
N GLY A 131 -5.47 10.70 24.89
CA GLY A 131 -6.92 10.87 24.81
C GLY A 131 -7.38 11.54 23.51
N GLU A 132 -6.52 11.59 22.50
CA GLU A 132 -6.97 11.88 21.15
C GLU A 132 -7.95 10.76 20.78
N PRO A 133 -9.21 11.09 20.46
CA PRO A 133 -10.15 10.06 20.06
C PRO A 133 -9.50 9.34 18.88
N VAL A 134 -9.46 8.00 18.95
CA VAL A 134 -9.31 7.15 17.78
C VAL A 134 -10.56 7.42 16.95
N THR A 135 -10.57 8.54 16.23
CA THR A 135 -11.25 8.61 14.95
C THR A 135 -10.58 7.49 14.18
N ILE A 136 -11.25 6.35 14.13
CA ILE A 136 -11.27 5.54 12.93
C ILE A 136 -11.46 6.60 11.84
N GLU A 137 -10.37 6.96 11.17
CA GLU A 137 -10.43 7.74 9.95
C GLU A 137 -11.06 6.78 8.93
N VAL A 138 -12.35 6.50 9.11
CA VAL A 138 -13.29 6.42 8.00
C VAL A 138 -12.93 7.64 7.20
N ALA A 139 -12.28 7.38 6.07
CA ALA A 139 -11.78 8.35 5.12
C ALA A 139 -12.43 9.71 5.36
N LYS A 140 -11.69 10.61 6.02
CA LYS A 140 -11.91 12.03 5.74
C LYS A 140 -11.51 12.13 4.27
N GLU A 141 -12.43 11.80 3.37
CA GLU A 141 -12.41 12.32 2.02
C GLU A 141 -12.21 13.82 2.22
N SER A 142 -10.97 14.22 2.01
CA SER A 142 -10.46 15.52 2.39
C SER A 142 -11.40 16.57 1.80
N GLN A 143 -12.21 17.19 2.68
CA GLN A 143 -13.21 18.20 2.32
C GLN A 143 -12.58 19.49 1.76
N ASN A 144 -11.26 19.50 1.53
CA ASN A 144 -10.44 20.63 1.09
C ASN A 144 -9.76 20.33 -0.25
N GLY A 145 -10.52 19.99 -1.30
CA GLY A 145 -9.98 19.81 -2.65
C GLY A 145 -9.19 21.03 -3.18
N ILE A 146 -8.41 20.82 -4.25
CA ILE A 146 -7.68 21.88 -4.94
C ILE A 146 -8.59 22.63 -5.94
N SER A 147 -8.26 23.89 -6.24
CA SER A 147 -8.98 24.72 -7.21
C SER A 147 -8.65 24.34 -8.66
N LYS A 148 -9.47 24.81 -9.61
CA LYS A 148 -9.29 24.56 -11.04
C LYS A 148 -7.91 25.01 -11.54
N ASP A 149 -7.49 26.21 -11.12
CA ASP A 149 -6.20 26.78 -11.50
C ASP A 149 -5.04 25.91 -10.99
N GLN A 150 -5.16 25.37 -9.78
CA GLN A 150 -4.18 24.44 -9.21
C GLN A 150 -4.13 23.10 -9.96
N VAL A 151 -5.28 22.59 -10.42
CA VAL A 151 -5.33 21.39 -11.27
C VAL A 151 -4.60 21.63 -12.58
N LEU A 152 -4.85 22.77 -13.22
CA LEU A 152 -4.20 23.12 -14.49
C LEU A 152 -2.68 23.29 -14.31
N ILE A 153 -2.25 23.98 -13.25
CA ILE A 153 -0.82 24.15 -12.93
C ILE A 153 -0.13 22.80 -12.75
N ALA A 154 -0.76 21.86 -12.04
CA ALA A 154 -0.13 20.58 -11.69
C ALA A 154 -0.19 19.52 -12.80
N PHE A 155 -1.27 19.48 -13.58
CA PHE A 155 -1.56 18.33 -14.43
C PHE A 155 -1.77 18.65 -15.92
N ALA A 156 -1.97 19.91 -16.31
CA ALA A 156 -2.27 20.24 -17.72
C ALA A 156 -1.14 19.87 -18.67
N SER A 157 0.12 19.99 -18.23
CA SER A 157 1.30 19.63 -19.04
C SER A 157 1.51 18.12 -19.19
N LEU A 158 0.80 17.31 -18.40
CA LEU A 158 0.97 15.85 -18.37
C LEU A 158 0.01 15.13 -19.32
N VAL A 159 -1.01 15.82 -19.82
CA VAL A 159 -2.08 15.26 -20.66
C VAL A 159 -2.06 15.90 -22.04
N LYS A 160 -2.50 15.15 -23.06
CA LYS A 160 -2.60 15.64 -24.45
C LYS A 160 -3.95 16.26 -24.80
N ILE A 161 -4.85 16.35 -23.83
CA ILE A 161 -6.19 16.93 -23.98
C ILE A 161 -6.21 18.36 -23.43
N ASP A 162 -7.19 19.15 -23.87
CA ASP A 162 -7.50 20.42 -23.22
C ASP A 162 -8.15 20.15 -21.85
N LEU A 163 -7.31 20.13 -20.82
CA LEU A 163 -7.74 19.88 -19.44
C LEU A 163 -8.66 21.00 -18.93
N ASP A 164 -8.52 22.23 -19.43
CA ASP A 164 -9.36 23.36 -19.03
C ASP A 164 -10.79 23.20 -19.54
N GLN A 165 -10.91 22.82 -20.83
CA GLN A 165 -12.19 22.47 -21.43
C GLN A 165 -12.81 21.25 -20.75
N ALA A 166 -12.02 20.22 -20.48
CA ALA A 166 -12.50 18.99 -19.86
C ALA A 166 -13.00 19.20 -18.41
N LEU A 167 -12.35 20.08 -17.63
CA LEU A 167 -12.81 20.45 -16.28
C LEU A 167 -14.06 21.34 -16.30
N SER A 168 -14.28 22.08 -17.39
CA SER A 168 -15.42 22.99 -17.57
C SER A 168 -16.66 22.30 -18.13
N GLY A 169 -16.48 21.23 -18.92
CA GLY A 169 -17.53 20.58 -19.70
C GLY A 169 -18.62 19.87 -18.88
N GLY A 170 -18.48 19.75 -17.56
CA GLY A 170 -19.48 19.15 -16.67
C GLY A 170 -19.72 17.65 -16.87
N GLY A 171 -19.34 17.08 -18.02
CA GLY A 171 -19.25 15.66 -18.28
C GLY A 171 -18.03 15.09 -17.56
N GLY A 172 -18.27 14.17 -16.65
CA GLY A 172 -17.23 13.47 -15.91
C GLY A 172 -16.21 12.88 -16.87
N ILE A 173 -14.99 13.43 -16.86
CA ILE A 173 -13.81 12.78 -17.44
C ILE A 173 -13.58 11.41 -16.77
N PHE A 174 -14.13 11.25 -15.57
CA PHE A 174 -14.05 10.10 -14.70
C PHE A 174 -15.50 9.69 -14.43
N GLY A 175 -15.87 8.46 -14.77
CA GLY A 175 -17.21 7.94 -14.50
C GLY A 175 -17.60 8.22 -13.06
N ASP A 176 -18.69 8.97 -12.90
CA ASP A 176 -19.33 9.47 -11.67
C ASP A 176 -18.44 10.18 -10.63
N ASP A 177 -18.65 11.49 -10.49
CA ASP A 177 -18.50 12.37 -9.29
C ASP A 177 -17.26 12.27 -8.35
N GLY A 178 -16.37 11.29 -8.44
CA GLY A 178 -15.41 10.95 -7.39
C GLY A 178 -14.24 11.92 -7.23
N ALA A 179 -13.87 12.65 -8.28
CA ALA A 179 -12.84 13.69 -8.18
C ALA A 179 -13.41 15.05 -7.82
N ARG A 180 -14.71 15.31 -8.08
CA ARG A 180 -15.31 16.63 -7.87
C ARG A 180 -15.95 16.67 -6.49
N VAL A 181 -15.29 17.30 -5.53
CA VAL A 181 -15.83 17.44 -4.18
C VAL A 181 -16.72 18.69 -4.13
N LYS A 182 -17.94 18.56 -3.59
CA LYS A 182 -18.76 19.74 -3.25
C LYS A 182 -18.18 20.37 -2.01
N GLY A 183 -17.56 21.55 -2.15
CA GLY A 183 -17.01 22.30 -1.02
C GLY A 183 -18.06 22.52 0.08
N ASN A 184 -17.71 22.24 1.33
CA ASN A 184 -18.65 22.25 2.44
C ASN A 184 -19.30 23.65 2.61
N ALA A 185 -20.63 23.63 2.71
CA ALA A 185 -21.51 24.78 2.68
C ALA A 185 -21.41 25.60 3.96
N LYS A 186 -20.46 26.56 3.99
CA LYS A 186 -20.57 27.78 4.82
C LYS A 186 -19.70 28.96 4.34
N LYS A 187 -18.77 28.77 3.38
CA LYS A 187 -17.93 29.87 2.84
C LYS A 187 -17.64 29.89 1.34
N ALA A 188 -18.02 28.88 0.55
CA ALA A 188 -17.70 28.84 -0.87
C ALA A 188 -18.96 28.98 -1.74
N LYS A 189 -19.37 30.21 -2.05
CA LYS A 189 -20.24 30.45 -3.20
C LYS A 189 -19.48 30.00 -4.47
N ASN A 190 -19.95 28.93 -5.11
CA ASN A 190 -19.67 28.56 -6.50
C ASN A 190 -18.20 28.33 -6.92
N LYS A 191 -17.37 27.68 -6.11
CA LYS A 191 -16.10 27.11 -6.61
C LYS A 191 -16.13 25.59 -6.48
N ALA A 192 -16.18 24.90 -7.62
CA ALA A 192 -15.90 23.48 -7.67
C ALA A 192 -14.46 23.24 -7.18
N VAL A 193 -14.28 22.20 -6.38
CA VAL A 193 -12.97 21.77 -5.90
C VAL A 193 -12.74 20.33 -6.32
N TRP A 194 -11.48 19.96 -6.52
CA TRP A 194 -11.09 18.65 -7.02
C TRP A 194 -10.21 17.92 -6.02
N ASN A 195 -10.46 16.62 -5.82
CA ASN A 195 -9.52 15.75 -5.14
C ASN A 195 -8.33 15.46 -6.09
N PRO A 196 -7.11 15.92 -5.78
CA PRO A 196 -5.96 15.74 -6.65
C PRO A 196 -5.52 14.28 -6.79
N VAL A 197 -5.73 13.44 -5.78
CA VAL A 197 -5.37 12.02 -5.79
C VAL A 197 -6.27 11.27 -6.77
N THR A 198 -7.59 11.40 -6.62
CA THR A 198 -8.57 10.77 -7.52
C THR A 198 -8.38 11.25 -8.96
N LEU A 199 -8.13 12.56 -9.15
CA LEU A 199 -7.86 13.13 -10.46
C LEU A 199 -6.59 12.54 -11.08
N ALA A 200 -5.47 12.49 -10.36
CA ALA A 200 -4.22 11.92 -10.84
C ALA A 200 -4.36 10.43 -11.21
N LEU A 201 -5.06 9.63 -10.40
CA LEU A 201 -5.31 8.21 -10.70
C LEU A 201 -6.18 8.06 -11.96
N GLY A 202 -7.22 8.88 -12.12
CA GLY A 202 -8.02 8.91 -13.33
C GLY A 202 -7.21 9.30 -14.57
N LEU A 203 -6.26 10.22 -14.45
CA LEU A 203 -5.33 10.57 -15.54
C LEU A 203 -4.40 9.41 -15.89
N ASN A 204 -3.95 8.63 -14.92
CA ASN A 204 -3.17 7.41 -15.17
C ASN A 204 -4.01 6.36 -15.91
N ASP A 205 -5.28 6.19 -15.53
CA ASP A 205 -6.10 5.13 -16.11
C ASP A 205 -6.61 5.49 -17.52
N VAL A 206 -7.28 6.63 -17.67
CA VAL A 206 -7.94 7.02 -18.93
C VAL A 206 -6.95 7.56 -19.95
N TYR A 207 -5.99 8.39 -19.52
CA TYR A 207 -5.05 9.07 -20.43
C TYR A 207 -3.64 8.47 -20.40
N ARG A 208 -3.45 7.36 -19.67
CA ARG A 208 -2.18 6.63 -19.59
C ARG A 208 -1.00 7.51 -19.15
N VAL A 209 -1.27 8.54 -18.34
CA VAL A 209 -0.20 9.39 -17.79
C VAL A 209 0.70 8.55 -16.88
N PRO A 210 2.02 8.47 -17.10
CA PRO A 210 2.91 7.66 -16.26
C PRO A 210 2.89 8.08 -14.79
N ILE A 211 2.89 7.10 -13.87
CA ILE A 211 2.87 7.37 -12.42
C ILE A 211 4.11 8.11 -11.95
N SER A 212 5.26 7.89 -12.60
CA SER A 212 6.47 8.66 -12.33
C SER A 212 6.28 10.16 -12.52
N HIS A 213 5.47 10.56 -13.52
CA HIS A 213 5.17 11.97 -13.79
C HIS A 213 4.17 12.53 -12.77
N LEU A 214 3.16 11.73 -12.39
CA LEU A 214 2.21 12.11 -11.34
C LEU A 214 2.91 12.26 -9.98
N LYS A 215 3.77 11.31 -9.61
CA LYS A 215 4.60 11.36 -8.40
C LYS A 215 5.49 12.60 -8.39
N ARG A 216 6.03 12.99 -9.55
CA ARG A 216 6.78 14.25 -9.67
C ARG A 216 5.89 15.46 -9.42
N ALA A 217 4.66 15.51 -9.96
CA ALA A 217 3.74 16.62 -9.73
C ALA A 217 3.42 16.81 -8.23
N PHE A 218 3.12 15.73 -7.50
CA PHE A 218 2.88 15.78 -6.05
C PHE A 218 4.09 16.27 -5.23
N ASN A 219 5.31 16.07 -5.74
CA ASN A 219 6.54 16.55 -5.10
C ASN A 219 6.98 17.95 -5.56
N THR A 220 6.37 18.51 -6.60
CA THR A 220 6.78 19.80 -7.20
C THR A 220 5.91 20.96 -6.73
N HIS A 221 4.65 20.69 -6.40
CA HIS A 221 3.68 21.73 -6.08
C HIS A 221 3.33 21.73 -4.59
N ASP A 222 3.64 22.84 -3.90
CA ASP A 222 3.47 22.96 -2.46
C ASP A 222 2.03 22.70 -1.99
N PHE A 223 1.03 23.06 -2.81
CA PHE A 223 -0.39 22.81 -2.52
C PHE A 223 -0.80 21.33 -2.60
N LEU A 224 0.06 20.46 -3.12
CA LEU A 224 -0.14 19.01 -3.15
C LEU A 224 0.53 18.28 -1.98
N TYR A 225 1.40 18.92 -1.20
CA TYR A 225 2.12 18.25 -0.09
C TYR A 225 1.18 17.69 0.97
N ALA A 226 0.08 18.38 1.26
CA ALA A 226 -0.94 17.89 2.18
C ALA A 226 -1.58 16.57 1.71
N TRP A 227 -1.53 16.29 0.41
CA TRP A 227 -2.11 15.13 -0.24
C TRP A 227 -1.10 14.03 -0.54
N THR A 228 0.20 14.27 -0.33
CA THR A 228 1.26 13.31 -0.62
C THR A 228 1.11 12.02 0.17
N THR A 229 0.65 12.10 1.42
CA THR A 229 0.38 10.92 2.25
C THR A 229 -0.74 10.06 1.65
N GLU A 230 -1.86 10.68 1.28
CA GLU A 230 -3.00 9.99 0.63
C GLU A 230 -2.62 9.42 -0.75
N TRP A 231 -1.83 10.16 -1.53
CA TRP A 231 -1.28 9.72 -2.81
C TRP A 231 -0.41 8.48 -2.66
N ASN A 232 0.56 8.50 -1.74
CA ASN A 232 1.44 7.35 -1.50
C ASN A 232 0.66 6.15 -0.97
N HIS A 233 -0.33 6.37 -0.10
CA HIS A 233 -1.19 5.29 0.38
C HIS A 233 -2.00 4.66 -0.76
N SER A 234 -2.53 5.49 -1.68
CA SER A 234 -3.26 5.01 -2.86
C SER A 234 -2.36 4.22 -3.82
N LEU A 235 -1.10 4.65 -3.99
CA LEU A 235 -0.11 3.90 -4.78
C LEU A 235 0.23 2.56 -4.13
N ASP A 236 0.41 2.53 -2.80
CA ASP A 236 0.67 1.30 -2.05
C ASP A 236 -0.49 0.30 -2.20
N LEU A 237 -1.74 0.77 -2.13
CA LEU A 237 -2.94 -0.06 -2.37
C LEU A 237 -3.01 -0.61 -3.80
N LEU A 238 -2.56 0.16 -4.78
CA LEU A 238 -2.48 -0.26 -6.18
C LEU A 238 -1.23 -1.09 -6.49
N GLY A 239 -0.31 -1.23 -5.53
CA GLY A 239 0.96 -1.94 -5.68
C GLY A 239 1.95 -1.26 -6.65
N LYS A 240 1.88 0.07 -6.78
CA LYS A 240 2.63 0.88 -7.77
C LYS A 240 3.65 1.83 -7.16
#